data_AF-A0A8B6E892-F1
#
_entry.id   AF-A0A8B6E892-F1
#
_cell.length_a   1.000
_cell.length_b   1.000
_cell.length_c   1.000
_cell.angle_alpha   90.00
_cell.angle_beta   90.00
_cell.angle_gamma   90.00
#
_symmetry.space_group_name_H-M   'P 1'
#
loop_
_entity.id
_entity.type
_entity.pdbx_description
1 polymer ?
#
loop_
_entity_poly.entity_id
_entity_poly.type
_entity_poly.pdbx_seq_one_letter_code
_entity_poly.pdbx_strand_id
1 'polypeptide(L)'
;MIAREKSFIQSNYSKGKVEGATGITLPETIKEDTHQSNLQSLRALGKKEFKPNPQALLNLVEMGFDEAEVIEALKVSRNEQNGACEWLLGDRKTRIEESEPEGLDSSSQMYKALVSNPNVQLGLNNPRCLLAMIQLLESPLTLHQWLSDPETGPFIVHITRIYHSWKYSSETDNDGQIK
;
A
#
# COMPACT_ATOMS: atom_id res chain seq x y z
N MET A 1 -35.18 27.18 46.17
CA MET A 1 -34.79 27.76 44.85
C MET A 1 -33.69 26.89 44.26
N ILE A 2 -33.98 26.29 43.08
CA ILE A 2 -33.06 26.00 41.95
C ILE A 2 -31.76 25.26 42.33
N ALA A 3 -31.63 23.93 42.20
CA ALA A 3 -31.51 23.11 40.97
C ALA A 3 -30.25 23.38 40.12
N ARG A 4 -29.63 22.27 39.66
CA ARG A 4 -28.68 22.10 38.54
C ARG A 4 -27.20 22.37 38.81
N GLU A 5 -26.22 21.62 38.31
CA GLU A 5 -26.15 20.40 37.49
C GLU A 5 -24.65 20.15 37.27
N LYS A 6 -24.08 19.01 37.69
CA LYS A 6 -22.83 18.46 37.12
C LYS A 6 -22.85 16.94 37.21
N SER A 7 -23.35 16.33 36.14
CA SER A 7 -23.07 14.98 35.68
C SER A 7 -21.58 14.82 35.37
N PHE A 8 -20.94 13.70 35.72
CA PHE A 8 -20.03 12.97 34.83
C PHE A 8 -19.61 11.58 35.38
N ILE A 9 -20.12 10.54 34.71
CA ILE A 9 -19.56 9.19 34.42
C ILE A 9 -19.24 8.20 35.57
N GLN A 10 -20.14 7.21 35.71
CA GLN A 10 -19.88 5.83 36.15
C GLN A 10 -19.34 5.01 34.95
N SER A 11 -18.25 4.25 35.06
CA SER A 11 -18.11 2.91 35.68
C SER A 11 -18.07 1.82 34.60
N ASN A 12 -17.00 1.03 34.58
CA ASN A 12 -17.05 -0.42 34.91
C ASN A 12 -15.74 -1.09 34.50
N TYR A 13 -14.88 -1.34 35.49
CA TYR A 13 -13.75 -2.27 35.41
C TYR A 13 -14.23 -3.58 36.06
N SER A 14 -14.48 -4.62 35.26
CA SER A 14 -14.92 -5.92 35.79
C SER A 14 -13.74 -6.87 35.94
N LYS A 15 -13.47 -7.26 37.19
CA LYS A 15 -12.49 -8.28 37.61
C LYS A 15 -12.98 -9.67 37.20
N GLY A 16 -12.21 -10.39 36.38
CA GLY A 16 -12.37 -11.83 36.13
C GLY A 16 -11.44 -12.65 37.03
N LYS A 17 -12.03 -13.56 37.81
CA LYS A 17 -11.44 -14.47 38.79
C LYS A 17 -10.82 -15.70 38.09
N VAL A 18 -9.67 -16.18 38.57
CA VAL A 18 -8.94 -17.35 38.05
C VAL A 18 -9.20 -18.59 38.90
N GLU A 19 -9.78 -19.65 38.33
CA GLU A 19 -9.75 -21.04 38.86
C GLU A 19 -9.73 -22.03 37.67
N GLY A 20 -8.97 -23.11 37.78
CA GLY A 20 -8.44 -23.88 36.65
C GLY A 20 -9.14 -25.18 36.25
N ALA A 21 -8.45 -25.86 35.32
CA ALA A 21 -8.60 -27.24 34.82
C ALA A 21 -9.85 -27.59 33.99
N THR A 22 -9.68 -27.63 32.67
CA THR A 22 -9.79 -28.82 31.78
C THR A 22 -9.93 -28.35 30.33
N GLY A 23 -9.47 -29.17 29.37
CA GLY A 23 -9.07 -28.79 28.02
C GLY A 23 -9.99 -27.83 27.26
N ILE A 24 -9.39 -26.76 26.73
CA ILE A 24 -9.98 -25.93 25.69
C ILE A 24 -9.28 -26.31 24.39
N THR A 25 -9.95 -27.14 23.59
CA THR A 25 -9.73 -27.15 22.14
C THR A 25 -10.03 -25.73 21.66
N LEU A 26 -8.99 -25.01 21.25
CA LEU A 26 -9.14 -23.69 20.64
C LEU A 26 -10.02 -23.83 19.39
N PRO A 27 -11.18 -23.15 19.32
CA PRO A 27 -11.96 -23.12 18.11
C PRO A 27 -11.17 -22.36 17.05
N GLU A 28 -10.95 -23.03 15.92
CA GLU A 28 -10.17 -22.60 14.75
C GLU A 28 -10.80 -21.40 14.01
N THR A 29 -11.94 -20.89 14.48
CA THR A 29 -12.83 -19.95 13.79
C THR A 29 -12.63 -18.47 14.11
N ILE A 30 -11.82 -18.09 15.11
CA ILE A 30 -11.66 -16.66 15.48
C ILE A 30 -10.59 -15.93 14.64
N LYS A 31 -9.76 -16.66 13.90
CA LYS A 31 -8.68 -16.04 13.10
C LYS A 31 -9.20 -15.50 11.76
N GLU A 32 -10.12 -16.21 11.10
CA GLU A 32 -10.53 -15.91 9.72
C GLU A 32 -11.33 -14.60 9.59
N ASP A 33 -12.24 -14.30 10.53
CA ASP A 33 -13.06 -13.08 10.50
C ASP A 33 -12.22 -11.79 10.63
N THR A 34 -11.16 -11.84 11.44
CA THR A 34 -10.25 -10.71 11.63
C THR A 34 -9.41 -10.47 10.37
N HIS A 35 -8.94 -11.54 9.72
CA HIS A 35 -8.17 -11.42 8.47
C HIS A 35 -9.00 -10.81 7.34
N GLN A 36 -10.26 -11.20 7.18
CA GLN A 36 -11.12 -10.64 6.14
C GLN A 36 -11.44 -9.15 6.38
N SER A 37 -11.74 -8.77 7.62
CA SER A 37 -12.00 -7.36 7.99
C SER A 37 -10.78 -6.46 7.78
N ASN A 38 -9.59 -6.95 8.12
CA ASN A 38 -8.33 -6.24 7.88
C ASN A 38 -8.05 -6.06 6.38
N LEU A 39 -8.28 -7.10 5.56
CA LEU A 39 -8.11 -7.01 4.11
C LEU A 39 -9.11 -6.03 3.48
N GLN A 40 -10.36 -5.99 3.95
CA GLN A 40 -11.35 -5.00 3.51
C GLN A 40 -10.92 -3.58 3.87
N SER A 41 -10.37 -3.38 5.08
CA SER A 41 -9.86 -2.09 5.55
C SER A 41 -8.64 -1.63 4.74
N LEU A 42 -7.74 -2.55 4.38
CA LEU A 42 -6.59 -2.28 3.51
C LEU A 42 -7.04 -1.98 2.07
N ARG A 43 -8.04 -2.69 1.54
CA ARG A 43 -8.65 -2.38 0.24
C ARG A 43 -9.30 -0.99 0.26
N ALA A 44 -9.96 -0.62 1.35
CA ALA A 44 -10.53 0.72 1.52
C ALA A 44 -9.44 1.80 1.60
N LEU A 45 -8.28 1.49 2.21
CA LEU A 45 -7.11 2.39 2.20
C LEU A 45 -6.48 2.50 0.81
N GLY A 46 -6.48 1.43 0.00
CA GLY A 46 -6.08 1.48 -1.40
C GLY A 46 -7.04 2.28 -2.29
N LYS A 47 -8.31 2.37 -1.91
CA LYS A 47 -9.35 3.20 -2.54
C LYS A 47 -9.32 4.67 -2.09
N LYS A 48 -8.31 5.08 -1.33
CA LYS A 48 -8.18 6.44 -0.81
C LYS A 48 -8.22 7.42 -1.98
N GLU A 49 -9.11 8.39 -1.86
CA GLU A 49 -9.37 9.44 -2.84
C GLU A 49 -8.05 9.99 -3.38
N PHE A 50 -7.90 9.94 -4.71
CA PHE A 50 -6.72 10.47 -5.38
C PHE A 50 -6.47 11.91 -4.93
N LYS A 51 -5.28 12.17 -4.39
CA LYS A 51 -4.83 13.52 -4.01
C LYS A 51 -3.80 14.01 -5.03
N PRO A 52 -4.15 14.98 -5.89
CA PRO A 52 -3.18 15.56 -6.80
C PRO A 52 -2.04 16.21 -6.03
N ASN A 53 -0.80 16.00 -6.48
CA ASN A 53 0.36 16.69 -5.95
C ASN A 53 0.18 18.20 -6.21
N PRO A 54 0.10 19.05 -5.17
CA PRO A 54 -0.22 20.47 -5.34
C PRO A 54 0.84 21.23 -6.15
N GLN A 55 2.11 20.80 -6.10
CA GLN A 55 3.18 21.41 -6.91
C GLN A 55 3.03 21.03 -8.39
N ALA A 56 2.77 19.76 -8.69
CA ALA A 56 2.57 19.31 -10.06
C ALA A 56 1.29 19.89 -10.68
N LEU A 57 0.21 19.96 -9.89
CA LEU A 57 -1.05 20.59 -10.26
C LEU A 57 -0.84 22.07 -10.60
N LEU A 58 -0.19 22.82 -9.71
CA LEU A 58 0.08 24.24 -9.92
C LEU A 58 0.92 24.46 -11.20
N ASN A 59 2.03 23.74 -11.34
CA ASN A 59 2.93 23.89 -12.48
C ASN A 59 2.21 23.63 -13.82
N LEU A 60 1.35 22.61 -13.88
CA LEU A 60 0.62 22.27 -15.10
C LEU A 60 -0.53 23.25 -15.38
N VAL A 61 -1.23 23.73 -14.36
CA VAL A 61 -2.24 24.79 -14.53
C VAL A 61 -1.60 26.12 -14.96
N GLU A 62 -0.43 26.46 -14.42
CA GLU A 62 0.36 27.63 -14.84
C GLU A 62 0.87 27.54 -16.29
N MET A 63 1.07 26.33 -16.81
CA MET A 63 1.35 26.11 -18.23
C MET A 63 0.13 26.34 -19.14
N GLY A 64 -1.07 26.51 -18.57
CA GLY A 64 -2.31 26.79 -19.29
C GLY A 64 -3.20 25.56 -19.52
N PHE A 65 -2.93 24.44 -18.87
CA PHE A 65 -3.82 23.27 -18.90
C PHE A 65 -5.02 23.47 -17.95
N ASP A 66 -6.16 22.87 -18.30
CA ASP A 66 -7.35 22.91 -17.45
C ASP A 66 -7.15 22.06 -16.20
N GLU A 67 -7.56 22.59 -15.02
CA GLU A 67 -7.37 21.91 -13.74
C GLU A 67 -8.01 20.51 -13.73
N ALA A 68 -9.18 20.34 -14.35
CA ALA A 68 -9.84 19.03 -14.43
C ALA A 68 -9.03 18.04 -15.26
N GLU A 69 -8.45 18.47 -16.38
CA GLU A 69 -7.58 17.63 -17.22
C GLU A 69 -6.26 17.30 -16.50
N VAL A 70 -5.69 18.25 -15.77
CA VAL A 70 -4.47 18.03 -14.98
C VAL A 70 -4.71 17.00 -13.87
N ILE A 71 -5.86 17.04 -13.20
CA ILE A 71 -6.23 16.06 -12.18
C ILE A 71 -6.32 14.66 -12.80
N GLU A 72 -6.95 14.51 -13.96
CA GLU A 72 -7.02 13.23 -14.67
C GLU A 72 -5.63 12.74 -15.13
N ALA A 73 -4.80 13.65 -15.67
CA ALA A 73 -3.43 13.33 -16.06
C ALA A 73 -2.60 12.85 -14.87
N LEU A 74 -2.69 13.53 -13.72
CA LEU A 74 -1.98 13.16 -12.50
C LEU A 74 -2.53 11.86 -11.87
N LYS A 75 -3.81 11.53 -12.07
CA LYS A 75 -4.36 10.21 -11.69
C LYS A 75 -3.68 9.10 -12.48
N VAL A 76 -3.60 9.26 -13.80
CA VAL A 76 -3.00 8.27 -14.69
C VAL A 76 -1.49 8.17 -14.47
N SER A 77 -0.80 9.30 -14.30
CA SER A 77 0.65 9.35 -14.08
C SER A 77 1.08 9.10 -12.63
N ARG A 78 0.15 8.77 -11.72
CA ARG A 78 0.42 8.58 -10.28
C ARG A 78 1.21 9.74 -9.65
N ASN A 79 0.74 10.97 -9.87
CA ASN A 79 1.35 12.23 -9.43
C ASN A 79 2.72 12.56 -10.03
N GLU A 80 3.13 11.90 -11.11
CA GLU A 80 4.33 12.27 -11.87
C GLU A 80 4.02 13.45 -12.83
N GLN A 81 4.71 14.58 -12.65
CA GLN A 81 4.48 15.78 -13.43
C GLN A 81 4.84 15.59 -14.92
N ASN A 82 5.96 14.93 -15.22
CA ASN A 82 6.41 14.73 -16.61
C ASN A 82 5.46 13.80 -17.36
N GLY A 83 5.10 12.65 -16.75
CA GLY A 83 4.11 11.74 -17.32
C GLY A 83 2.73 12.37 -17.49
N ALA A 84 2.31 13.25 -16.56
CA ALA A 84 1.07 14.02 -16.72
C ALA A 84 1.15 15.02 -17.88
N CYS A 85 2.28 15.71 -18.05
CA CYS A 85 2.50 16.62 -19.16
C CYS A 85 2.46 15.90 -20.52
N GLU A 86 3.14 14.76 -20.62
CA GLU A 86 3.09 13.90 -21.81
C GLU A 86 1.67 13.41 -22.12
N TRP A 87 0.90 13.05 -21.09
CA TRP A 87 -0.50 12.67 -21.22
C TRP A 87 -1.39 13.82 -21.73
N LEU A 88 -1.17 15.04 -21.22
CA LEU A 88 -1.91 16.24 -21.63
C LEU A 88 -1.56 16.71 -23.06
N LEU A 89 -0.33 16.46 -23.50
CA LEU A 89 0.16 16.84 -24.83
C LEU A 89 -0.09 15.78 -25.92
N GLY A 90 -0.37 14.53 -25.53
CA GLY A 90 -0.62 13.43 -26.45
C GLY A 90 -2.04 13.38 -27.03
N ASP A 91 -2.24 12.59 -28.08
CA ASP A 91 -3.59 12.23 -28.52
C ASP A 91 -4.27 11.44 -27.39
N ARG A 92 -5.34 12.00 -26.81
CA ARG A 92 -6.20 11.50 -25.70
C ARG A 92 -6.82 10.10 -25.89
N LYS A 93 -6.26 9.27 -26.77
CA LYS A 93 -6.78 7.98 -27.27
C LYS A 93 -6.07 6.73 -26.76
N THR A 94 -5.01 6.80 -25.98
CA THR A 94 -4.52 5.59 -25.28
C THR A 94 -5.38 5.32 -24.05
N ARG A 95 -6.64 4.96 -24.35
CA ARG A 95 -7.55 4.08 -23.61
C ARG A 95 -7.30 4.04 -22.11
N ILE A 96 -8.15 4.81 -21.43
CA ILE A 96 -8.74 4.43 -20.15
C ILE A 96 -9.31 3.02 -20.34
N GLU A 97 -8.50 2.00 -20.10
CA GLU A 97 -9.06 0.89 -19.36
C GLU A 97 -8.97 1.34 -17.92
N GLU A 98 -10.13 1.56 -17.34
CA GLU A 98 -10.44 1.39 -15.92
C GLU A 98 -10.13 -0.08 -15.50
N SER A 99 -8.97 -0.59 -15.93
CA SER A 99 -8.39 -1.82 -15.42
C SER A 99 -7.93 -1.41 -14.04
N GLU A 100 -8.69 -1.86 -13.03
CA GLU A 100 -8.18 -1.94 -11.66
C GLU A 100 -6.71 -2.33 -11.74
N PRO A 101 -5.81 -1.63 -11.01
CA PRO A 101 -4.37 -1.82 -11.16
C PRO A 101 -4.09 -3.31 -11.20
N GLU A 102 -3.83 -3.83 -12.41
CA GLU A 102 -3.85 -5.27 -12.62
C GLU A 102 -2.74 -5.78 -11.70
N GLY A 103 -3.13 -6.61 -10.74
CA GLY A 103 -2.19 -7.08 -9.73
C GLY A 103 -0.98 -7.70 -10.40
N LEU A 104 0.09 -7.93 -9.64
CA LEU A 104 1.21 -8.70 -10.17
C LEU A 104 0.69 -9.99 -10.78
N ASP A 105 1.05 -10.24 -12.04
CA ASP A 105 0.67 -11.47 -12.73
C ASP A 105 1.15 -12.65 -11.89
N SER A 106 0.19 -13.49 -11.48
CA SER A 106 0.43 -14.69 -10.67
C SER A 106 1.37 -15.69 -11.36
N SER A 107 1.48 -15.62 -12.69
CA SER A 107 2.39 -16.44 -13.48
C SER A 107 3.83 -15.90 -13.49
N SER A 108 4.03 -14.60 -13.18
CA SER A 108 5.31 -13.91 -13.25
C SER A 108 6.34 -14.48 -12.28
N GLN A 109 7.60 -14.51 -12.71
CA GLN A 109 8.71 -14.99 -11.89
C GLN A 109 8.92 -14.11 -10.65
N MET A 110 8.67 -12.81 -10.76
CA MET A 110 8.72 -11.88 -9.63
C MET A 110 7.68 -12.24 -8.56
N TYR A 111 6.42 -12.43 -8.96
CA TYR A 111 5.35 -12.80 -8.03
C TYR A 111 5.67 -14.10 -7.31
N LYS A 112 6.13 -15.12 -8.05
CA LYS A 112 6.54 -16.41 -7.47
C LYS A 112 7.70 -16.25 -6.50
N ALA A 113 8.71 -15.45 -6.83
CA ALA A 113 9.85 -15.18 -5.96
C ALA A 113 9.43 -14.44 -4.67
N LEU A 114 8.41 -13.58 -4.75
CA LEU A 114 7.89 -12.84 -3.62
C LEU A 114 7.07 -13.75 -2.68
N VAL A 115 6.10 -14.48 -3.24
CA VAL A 115 5.18 -15.34 -2.46
C VAL A 115 5.89 -16.57 -1.89
N SER A 116 6.91 -17.12 -2.56
CA SER A 116 7.67 -18.26 -2.02
C SER A 116 8.63 -17.89 -0.90
N ASN A 117 8.89 -16.59 -0.67
CA ASN A 117 9.86 -16.16 0.32
C ASN A 117 9.25 -16.10 1.72
N PRO A 118 9.68 -16.95 2.68
CA PRO A 118 9.07 -17.02 4.00
C PRO A 118 9.26 -15.72 4.80
N ASN A 119 10.38 -15.01 4.62
CA ASN A 119 10.62 -13.74 5.28
C ASN A 119 9.68 -12.65 4.78
N VAL A 120 9.28 -12.73 3.50
CA VAL A 120 8.28 -11.82 2.95
C VAL A 120 6.91 -12.10 3.55
N GLN A 121 6.50 -13.37 3.60
CA GLN A 121 5.22 -13.76 4.22
C GLN A 121 5.13 -13.34 5.69
N LEU A 122 6.20 -13.57 6.47
CA LEU A 122 6.28 -13.13 7.86
C LEU A 122 6.25 -11.62 7.99
N GLY A 123 6.98 -10.89 7.14
CA GLY A 123 6.96 -9.45 7.10
C GLY A 123 5.57 -8.88 6.77
N LEU A 124 4.84 -9.49 5.84
CA LEU A 124 3.47 -9.11 5.48
C LEU A 124 2.44 -9.40 6.58
N ASN A 125 2.75 -10.27 7.56
CA ASN A 125 1.91 -10.45 8.74
C ASN A 125 2.04 -9.27 9.72
N ASN A 126 3.16 -8.53 9.66
CA ASN A 126 3.35 -7.35 10.48
C ASN A 126 2.58 -6.15 9.88
N PRO A 127 1.59 -5.58 10.61
CA PRO A 127 0.81 -4.44 10.11
C PRO A 127 1.68 -3.20 9.84
N ARG A 128 2.83 -3.05 10.51
CA ARG A 128 3.79 -1.96 10.30
C ARG A 128 4.47 -2.07 8.93
N CYS A 129 4.88 -3.28 8.54
CA CYS A 129 5.46 -3.55 7.23
C CYS A 129 4.45 -3.35 6.10
N LEU A 130 3.18 -3.77 6.30
CA LEU A 130 2.10 -3.50 5.35
C LEU A 130 1.88 -2.00 5.16
N LEU A 131 1.80 -1.25 6.26
CA LEU A 131 1.66 0.21 6.20
C LEU A 131 2.84 0.86 5.46
N ALA A 132 4.06 0.39 5.71
CA ALA A 132 5.24 0.89 5.01
C ALA A 132 5.17 0.63 3.50
N MET A 133 4.73 -0.55 3.07
CA MET A 133 4.52 -0.84 1.65
C MET A 133 3.45 0.05 1.03
N ILE A 134 2.36 0.31 1.74
CA ILE A 134 1.29 1.20 1.25
C ILE A 134 1.79 2.63 1.12
N GLN A 135 2.54 3.13 2.10
CA GLN A 135 3.14 4.47 2.02
C GLN A 135 4.19 4.59 0.93
N LEU A 136 4.96 3.52 0.69
CA LEU A 136 5.93 3.49 -0.41
C LEU A 136 5.24 3.61 -1.78
N LEU A 137 4.07 3.00 -1.93
CA LEU A 137 3.23 3.15 -3.13
C LEU A 137 2.61 4.56 -3.25
N GLU A 138 2.29 5.20 -2.13
CA GLU A 138 1.75 6.58 -2.11
C GLU A 138 2.82 7.63 -2.41
N SER A 139 4.04 7.44 -1.89
CA SER A 139 5.18 8.29 -2.20
C SER A 139 6.52 7.56 -2.00
N PRO A 140 7.37 7.49 -3.05
CA PRO A 140 8.69 6.88 -2.93
C PRO A 140 9.62 7.63 -1.97
N LEU A 141 9.31 8.89 -1.63
CA LEU A 141 10.08 9.69 -0.67
C LEU A 141 10.03 9.13 0.75
N THR A 142 8.99 8.35 1.08
CA THR A 142 8.85 7.70 2.39
C THR A 142 9.86 6.57 2.60
N LEU A 143 10.49 6.06 1.52
CA LEU A 143 11.42 4.95 1.57
C LEU A 143 12.54 5.16 2.60
N HIS A 144 13.14 6.36 2.64
CA HIS A 144 14.28 6.63 3.50
C HIS A 144 13.92 6.58 5.00
N GLN A 145 12.72 7.03 5.36
CA GLN A 145 12.18 6.91 6.72
C GLN A 145 12.06 5.44 7.13
N TRP A 146 11.54 4.60 6.24
CA TRP A 146 11.34 3.17 6.51
C TRP A 146 12.64 2.37 6.50
N LEU A 147 13.62 2.76 5.69
CA LEU A 147 14.97 2.17 5.72
C LEU A 147 15.72 2.46 7.02
N SER A 148 15.40 3.57 7.68
CA SER A 148 15.99 3.94 8.98
C SER A 148 15.34 3.22 10.17
N ASP A 149 14.17 2.58 9.95
CA ASP A 149 13.44 1.86 11.00
C ASP A 149 14.06 0.47 11.25
N PRO A 150 14.42 0.13 12.50
CA PRO A 150 15.13 -1.12 12.80
C PRO A 150 14.28 -2.37 12.58
N GLU A 151 12.95 -2.25 12.61
CA GLU A 151 12.02 -3.37 12.47
C GLU A 151 11.60 -3.56 11.00
N THR A 152 11.33 -2.46 10.29
CA THR A 152 10.76 -2.43 8.94
C THR A 152 11.82 -2.34 7.85
N GLY A 153 12.95 -1.68 8.14
CA GLY A 153 14.05 -1.48 7.21
C GLY A 153 14.58 -2.78 6.60
N PRO A 154 14.88 -3.83 7.40
CA PRO A 154 15.33 -5.12 6.87
C PRO A 154 14.34 -5.75 5.88
N PHE A 155 13.04 -5.63 6.17
CA PHE A 155 11.97 -6.12 5.29
C PHE A 155 11.95 -5.36 3.95
N ILE A 156 11.99 -4.03 3.98
CA ILE A 156 11.99 -3.19 2.78
C ILE A 156 13.24 -3.43 1.92
N VAL A 157 14.41 -3.58 2.54
CA VAL A 157 15.66 -3.94 1.83
C VAL A 157 15.52 -5.30 1.16
N HIS A 158 14.92 -6.28 1.85
CA HIS A 158 14.74 -7.63 1.31
C HIS A 158 13.81 -7.65 0.10
N ILE A 159 12.68 -6.95 0.15
CA ILE A 159 11.75 -6.81 -0.98
C ILE A 159 12.44 -6.15 -2.18
N THR A 160 13.16 -5.05 -1.94
CA THR A 160 13.92 -4.33 -2.97
C THR A 160 14.98 -5.22 -3.62
N ARG A 161 15.67 -6.07 -2.84
CA ARG A 161 16.63 -7.05 -3.36
C ARG A 161 15.99 -8.12 -4.22
N ILE A 162 14.83 -8.65 -3.83
CA ILE A 162 14.08 -9.63 -4.64
C ILE A 162 13.71 -8.99 -5.99
N TYR A 163 13.21 -7.75 -5.96
CA TYR A 163 12.89 -7.01 -7.18
C TYR A 163 14.12 -6.80 -8.07
N HIS A 164 15.22 -6.28 -7.53
CA HIS A 164 16.44 -6.07 -8.32
C HIS A 164 17.01 -7.37 -8.88
N SER A 165 17.07 -8.43 -8.07
CA SER A 165 17.54 -9.74 -8.53
C SER A 165 16.70 -10.25 -9.70
N TRP A 166 15.38 -10.09 -9.65
CA TRP A 166 14.51 -10.43 -10.76
C TRP A 166 14.75 -9.52 -11.98
N LYS A 167 14.82 -8.20 -11.77
CA LYS A 167 15.01 -7.22 -12.84
C LYS A 167 16.32 -7.46 -13.61
N TYR A 168 17.43 -7.61 -12.91
CA TYR A 168 18.74 -7.85 -13.53
C TYR A 168 18.82 -9.24 -14.17
N SER A 169 18.18 -10.26 -13.59
CA SER A 169 18.10 -11.58 -14.23
C SER A 169 17.27 -11.57 -15.52
N SER A 170 16.30 -10.65 -15.65
CA SER A 170 15.50 -10.48 -16.89
C SER A 170 16.20 -9.66 -17.98
N GLU A 171 17.17 -8.81 -17.60
CA GLU A 171 17.97 -8.02 -18.53
C GLU A 171 19.09 -8.87 -19.16
N THR A 172 19.68 -9.80 -18.40
CA THR A 172 20.73 -10.70 -18.92
C THR A 172 20.24 -11.72 -19.94
N ASP A 173 18.94 -12.00 -20.02
CA ASP A 173 18.37 -12.88 -21.04
C ASP A 173 18.10 -12.14 -22.38
N ASN A 174 18.01 -10.80 -22.38
CA ASN A 174 17.75 -10.02 -23.60
C ASN A 174 19.00 -9.50 -24.31
N ASP A 175 20.14 -9.38 -23.61
CA ASP A 175 21.46 -9.08 -24.21
C ASP A 175 22.28 -10.35 -24.55
N GLY A 176 21.65 -11.51 -24.45
CA GLY A 176 22.26 -12.83 -24.62
C GLY A 176 22.28 -13.39 -26.05
N GLN A 177 22.17 -12.57 -27.10
CA GLN A 177 22.71 -12.96 -28.41
C GLN A 177 24.12 -12.40 -28.57
N ILE A 178 25.13 -13.28 -28.40
CA ILE A 178 26.07 -13.65 -29.46
C ILE A 178 26.58 -15.08 -29.14
N LYS A 179 26.23 -15.99 -30.06
CA LYS A 179 26.58 -17.42 -30.24
C LYS A 179 25.95 -18.44 -29.30
#